data_AF-A0A1N6HR73-F1
#
_entry.id   AF-A0A1N6HR73-F1
#
_cell.length_a   1.000
_cell.length_b   1.000
_cell.length_c   1.000
_cell.angle_alpha   90.00
_cell.angle_beta   90.00
_cell.angle_gamma   90.00
#
_symmetry.space_group_name_H-M   'P 1'
#
loop_
_entity.id
_entity.type
_entity.pdbx_description
1 polymer ?
#
loop_
_entity_poly.entity_id
_entity_poly.type
_entity_poly.pdbx_seq_one_letter_code
_entity_poly.pdbx_strand_id
1 'polypeptide(L)'
;MSNQATKLLWAAFLFVALLVMGQLSKSEAQEEAEWLTAYCTDAAIWAAEEARGVPLNQRTGQPDYKGIAEESCPGMRPAAPALTTQQRQMASQ
;
A
#
# COMPACT_ATOMS: atom_id res chain seq x y z
N MET A 1 18.67 24.50 43.89
CA MET A 1 17.44 24.35 43.09
C MET A 1 16.40 23.60 43.93
N SER A 2 15.14 24.05 43.95
CA SER A 2 14.07 23.38 44.72
C SER A 2 13.74 22.01 44.11
N ASN A 3 13.63 20.98 44.94
CA ASN A 3 13.27 19.62 44.51
C ASN A 3 11.94 19.56 43.73
N GLN A 4 11.03 20.51 43.95
CA GLN A 4 9.80 20.63 43.19
C GLN A 4 10.03 21.12 41.76
N ALA A 5 10.95 22.08 41.57
CA ALA A 5 11.31 22.57 40.24
C ALA A 5 11.96 21.46 39.39
N THR A 6 12.81 20.63 40.00
CA THR A 6 13.42 19.47 39.34
C THR A 6 12.38 18.45 38.90
N LYS A 7 11.38 18.14 39.76
CA LYS A 7 10.29 17.22 39.40
C LYS A 7 9.43 17.73 38.25
N LEU A 8 9.13 19.04 38.22
CA LEU A 8 8.37 19.66 37.14
C LEU A 8 9.12 19.63 35.81
N LEU A 9 10.44 19.87 35.82
CA LEU A 9 11.27 19.76 34.62
C LEU A 9 11.28 18.33 34.06
N TRP A 10 11.42 17.32 34.92
CA TRP A 10 11.35 15.92 34.50
C TRP A 10 9.97 15.55 33.96
N ALA A 11 8.89 16.01 34.59
CA ALA A 11 7.53 15.77 34.11
C ALA A 11 7.29 16.42 32.73
N ALA A 12 7.75 17.66 32.54
CA ALA A 12 7.65 18.35 31.25
C ALA A 12 8.47 17.64 30.17
N PHE A 13 9.69 17.21 30.50
CA PHE A 13 10.54 16.44 29.59
C PHE A 13 9.88 15.13 29.14
N LEU A 14 9.36 14.35 30.09
CA LEU A 14 8.65 13.10 29.79
C LEU A 14 7.41 13.34 28.92
N PHE A 15 6.67 14.41 29.19
CA PHE A 15 5.49 14.76 28.41
C PHE A 15 5.85 15.09 26.95
N VAL A 16 6.91 15.88 26.74
CA VAL A 16 7.41 16.18 25.40
C VAL A 16 7.91 14.92 24.69
N ALA A 17 8.63 14.04 25.39
CA ALA A 17 9.11 12.77 24.82
C ALA A 17 7.95 11.87 24.33
N LEU A 18 6.87 11.77 25.10
CA LEU A 18 5.67 11.02 24.71
C LEU A 18 4.98 11.61 23.48
N LEU A 19 4.90 12.94 23.38
CA LEU A 19 4.33 13.61 22.21
C LEU A 19 5.14 13.35 20.94
N VAL A 20 6.46 13.42 21.02
CA VAL A 20 7.35 13.14 19.88
C VAL A 20 7.19 11.69 19.42
N MET A 21 7.21 10.74 20.36
CA MET A 21 7.06 9.31 20.03
C MET A 21 5.70 9.01 19.37
N GLY A 22 4.63 9.65 19.83
CA GLY A 22 3.29 9.50 19.26
C GLY A 22 3.10 10.12 17.86
N GLN A 23 3.98 11.04 17.43
CA GLN A 23 3.97 11.56 16.07
C GLN A 23 4.76 10.64 15.12
N LEU A 24 5.89 10.11 15.58
CA LEU A 24 6.70 9.16 14.80
C LEU A 24 5.91 7.89 14.47
N SER A 25 5.18 7.33 15.44
CA SER A 25 4.38 6.12 15.21
C SER A 25 3.26 6.29 14.18
N LYS A 26 2.73 7.51 14.02
CA LYS A 26 1.74 7.81 12.97
C LYS A 26 2.38 7.89 11.59
N SER A 27 3.60 8.42 11.49
CA SER A 27 4.36 8.48 10.23
C SER A 27 4.66 7.08 9.73
N GLU A 28 5.18 6.22 10.61
CA GLU A 28 5.51 4.83 10.29
C GLU A 28 4.27 4.06 9.80
N ALA A 29 3.12 4.21 10.48
CA ALA A 29 1.88 3.57 10.06
C ALA A 29 1.34 4.09 8.70
N GLN A 30 1.59 5.36 8.37
CA GLN A 30 1.20 5.93 7.08
C GLN A 30 2.09 5.43 5.95
N GLU A 31 3.40 5.43 6.17
CA GLU A 31 4.38 4.82 5.25
C GLU A 31 4.06 3.34 5.03
N GLU A 32 3.63 2.64 6.08
CA GLU A 32 3.20 1.25 5.99
C GLU A 32 1.99 1.04 5.08
N ALA A 33 0.97 1.87 5.23
CA ALA A 33 -0.21 1.81 4.39
C ALA A 33 0.10 2.20 2.93
N GLU A 34 0.96 3.19 2.73
CA GLU A 34 1.33 3.68 1.41
C GLU A 34 2.15 2.65 0.63
N TRP A 35 3.14 2.01 1.25
CA TRP A 35 3.92 0.96 0.55
C TRP A 35 3.02 -0.20 0.14
N LEU A 36 2.08 -0.62 1.00
CA LEU A 36 1.19 -1.73 0.69
C LEU A 36 0.26 -1.38 -0.46
N THR A 37 -0.25 -0.14 -0.48
CA THR A 37 -1.09 0.36 -1.56
C THR A 37 -0.35 0.39 -2.89
N ALA A 38 0.88 0.91 -2.91
CA ALA A 38 1.73 0.91 -4.11
C ALA A 38 2.01 -0.52 -4.59
N TYR A 39 2.41 -1.40 -3.67
CA TYR A 39 2.66 -2.82 -3.95
C TYR A 39 1.47 -3.50 -4.62
N CYS A 40 0.29 -3.34 -4.03
CA CYS A 40 -0.94 -3.93 -4.54
C CYS A 40 -1.35 -3.37 -5.89
N THR A 41 -1.14 -2.07 -6.11
CA THR A 41 -1.46 -1.42 -7.37
C THR A 41 -0.59 -1.98 -8.49
N ASP A 42 0.72 -2.08 -8.26
CA ASP A 42 1.66 -2.59 -9.26
C ASP A 42 1.40 -4.07 -9.59
N ALA A 43 1.14 -4.89 -8.57
CA ALA A 43 0.77 -6.31 -8.74
C ALA A 43 -0.51 -6.48 -9.55
N ALA A 44 -1.53 -5.64 -9.29
CA ALA A 44 -2.79 -5.67 -10.03
C ALA A 44 -2.62 -5.24 -11.49
N ILE A 45 -1.80 -4.21 -11.76
CA ILE A 45 -1.46 -3.77 -13.12
C ILE A 45 -0.76 -4.91 -13.87
N TRP A 46 0.25 -5.53 -13.25
CA TRP A 46 0.97 -6.65 -13.85
C TRP A 46 0.03 -7.79 -14.24
N ALA A 47 -0.83 -8.20 -13.31
CA ALA A 47 -1.78 -9.28 -13.55
C ALA A 47 -2.79 -8.93 -14.66
N ALA A 48 -3.22 -7.66 -14.74
CA ALA A 48 -4.10 -7.19 -15.80
C ALA A 48 -3.41 -7.14 -17.17
N GLU A 49 -2.15 -6.69 -17.22
CA GLU A 49 -1.33 -6.66 -18.43
C GLU A 49 -0.99 -8.06 -18.93
N GLU A 50 -0.70 -8.99 -18.00
CA GLU A 50 -0.52 -10.41 -18.30
C GLU A 50 -1.79 -11.04 -18.88
N ALA A 51 -2.95 -10.80 -18.27
CA ALA A 51 -4.24 -11.26 -18.78
C ALA A 51 -4.60 -10.67 -20.15
N ARG A 52 -4.04 -9.50 -20.49
CA ARG A 52 -4.18 -8.85 -21.81
C ARG A 52 -3.12 -9.31 -22.82
N GLY A 53 -2.15 -10.13 -22.42
CA GLY A 53 -1.07 -10.60 -23.28
C GLY A 53 0.00 -9.54 -23.58
N VAL A 54 0.16 -8.52 -22.73
CA VAL A 54 1.22 -7.52 -22.87
C VAL A 54 2.58 -8.21 -22.69
N PRO A 55 3.51 -8.08 -23.67
CA PRO A 55 4.86 -8.64 -23.57
C PRO A 55 5.59 -8.12 -22.33
N LEU A 56 6.45 -8.97 -21.73
CA LEU A 56 7.17 -8.67 -20.49
C LEU A 56 7.91 -7.32 -20.54
N ASN A 57 8.51 -6.99 -21.68
CA ASN A 57 9.28 -5.75 -21.89
C ASN A 57 8.41 -4.49 -22.09
N GLN A 58 7.09 -4.63 -22.09
CA GLN A 58 6.12 -3.54 -22.23
C GLN A 58 5.19 -3.42 -21.02
N ARG A 59 5.39 -4.26 -19.98
CA ARG A 59 4.62 -4.20 -18.75
C ARG A 59 5.07 -3.01 -17.90
N THR A 60 4.11 -2.36 -17.27
CA THR A 60 4.31 -1.20 -16.41
C THR A 60 4.12 -1.53 -14.93
N GLY A 61 3.41 -2.62 -14.62
CA GLY A 61 3.31 -3.14 -13.25
C GLY A 61 4.56 -3.89 -12.79
N GLN A 62 4.56 -4.29 -11.52
CA GLN A 62 5.53 -5.21 -10.94
C GLN A 62 4.84 -6.55 -10.65
N PRO A 63 5.48 -7.70 -10.90
CA PRO A 63 4.93 -8.96 -10.45
C PRO A 63 4.86 -9.00 -8.92
N ASP A 64 4.01 -9.89 -8.38
CA ASP A 64 3.89 -10.17 -6.96
C ASP A 64 5.16 -10.86 -6.41
N TYR A 65 6.24 -10.10 -6.24
CA TYR A 65 7.54 -10.63 -5.80
C TYR A 65 7.52 -11.22 -4.39
N LYS A 66 6.63 -10.73 -3.52
CA LYS A 66 6.47 -11.22 -2.15
C LYS A 66 5.46 -12.37 -2.06
N GLY A 67 4.65 -12.61 -3.10
CA GLY A 67 3.61 -13.63 -3.08
C GLY A 67 2.52 -13.34 -2.06
N ILE A 68 2.27 -12.07 -1.73
CA ILE A 68 1.29 -11.65 -0.72
C ILE A 68 0.09 -10.91 -1.32
N ALA A 69 0.06 -10.75 -2.65
CA ALA A 69 -0.96 -9.92 -3.27
C ALA A 69 -2.35 -10.55 -3.12
N GLU A 70 -2.46 -11.87 -3.10
CA GLU A 70 -3.74 -12.56 -2.95
C GLU A 70 -4.34 -12.37 -1.54
N GLU A 71 -3.52 -12.36 -0.49
CA GLU A 71 -3.99 -12.20 0.88
C GLU A 71 -4.05 -10.74 1.35
N SER A 72 -3.13 -9.90 0.88
CA SER A 72 -2.89 -8.56 1.43
C SER A 72 -3.45 -7.42 0.57
N CYS A 73 -3.92 -7.70 -0.64
CA CYS A 73 -4.49 -6.69 -1.54
C CYS A 73 -6.03 -6.78 -1.61
N PRO A 74 -6.76 -6.15 -0.68
CA PRO A 74 -8.21 -6.19 -0.68
C PRO A 74 -8.79 -5.52 -1.94
N GLY A 75 -9.59 -6.28 -2.70
CA GLY A 75 -10.38 -5.74 -3.82
C GLY A 75 -9.61 -5.48 -5.13
N MET A 76 -8.29 -5.61 -5.16
CA MET A 76 -7.48 -5.36 -6.36
C MET A 76 -7.25 -6.63 -7.22
N ARG A 77 -8.34 -7.35 -7.53
CA ARG A 77 -8.26 -8.42 -8.52
C ARG A 77 -8.12 -7.81 -9.93
N PRO A 78 -7.26 -8.35 -10.80
CA PRO A 78 -7.13 -7.85 -12.16
C PRO A 78 -8.50 -7.81 -12.84
N ALA A 79 -8.80 -6.70 -13.51
CA ALA A 79 -10.00 -6.60 -14.33
C ALA A 79 -10.00 -7.77 -15.33
N ALA A 80 -11.16 -8.43 -15.48
CA ALA A 80 -11.33 -9.60 -16.34
C ALA A 80 -10.63 -9.39 -17.71
N PRO A 81 -10.11 -10.47 -18.33
CA PRO A 81 -9.38 -10.39 -19.59
C PRO A 81 -10.17 -9.59 -20.63
N ALA A 82 -9.45 -8.83 -21.47
CA ALA A 82 -10.08 -8.05 -22.52
C ALA A 82 -10.94 -8.98 -23.40
N LEU A 83 -12.26 -8.70 -23.47
CA LEU A 83 -13.18 -9.47 -24.29
C LEU A 83 -12.66 -9.50 -25.72
N THR A 84 -12.53 -10.70 -26.29
CA THR A 84 -12.20 -10.87 -27.71
C THR A 84 -13.28 -10.21 -28.57
N THR A 85 -12.95 -9.85 -29.81
CA THR A 85 -13.91 -9.21 -30.74
C THR A 85 -15.21 -10.02 -30.87
N GLN A 86 -15.12 -11.34 -30.82
CA GLN A 86 -16.27 -12.25 -30.85
C GLN A 86 -17.12 -12.17 -29.57
N GLN A 87 -16.48 -12.10 -28.40
CA GLN A 87 -17.20 -11.91 -27.13
C GLN A 87 -17.87 -10.54 -27.02
N ARG A 88 -17.24 -9.50 -27.58
CA ARG A 88 -17.83 -8.15 -27.64
C ARG A 88 -19.10 -8.13 -28.51
N GLN A 89 -19.08 -8.83 -29.65
CA GLN A 89 -20.23 -8.95 -30.55
C GLN A 89 -21.40 -9.73 -29.93
N MET A 90 -21.12 -10.73 -29.09
CA MET A 90 -22.16 -11.49 -28.39
C MET A 90 -22.78 -10.72 -27.22
N ALA A 91 -22.05 -9.81 -26.56
CA ALA A 91 -22.56 -9.00 -25.45
C ALA A 91 -23.42 -7.81 -25.92
N SER A 92 -23.39 -7.47 -27.21
CA SER A 92 -24.18 -6.39 -27.82
C SER A 92 -25.49 -6.85 -28.47
N GLN A 93 -25.83 -8.14 -28.36
CA GLN A 93 -27.12 -8.71 -28.76
C GLN A 93 -27.97 -9.00 -27.53
#